data_AF-A0A2V9HUW2-F1
#
_entry.id   AF-A0A2V9HUW2-F1
#
_cell.length_a   1.000
_cell.length_b   1.000
_cell.length_c   1.000
_cell.angle_alpha   90.00
_cell.angle_beta   90.00
_cell.angle_gamma   90.00
#
_symmetry.space_group_name_H-M   'P 1'
#
loop_
_entity.id
_entity.type
_entity.pdbx_description
1 polymer ?
#
loop_
_entity_poly.entity_id
_entity_poly.type
_entity_poly.pdbx_seq_one_letter_code
_entity_poly.pdbx_strand_id
1 'polypeptide(L)'
;MELFELVRQGHHDKARELQSILARASKLIVSEMGIAGVKHAMDQRGYSGGLPRLPLLPLHQEQKKRLNAFLATLEPAAVRA
;
A
#
# COMPACT_ATOMS: atom_id res chain seq x y z
N MET A 1 -9.71 -8.97 3.00
CA MET A 1 -10.43 -10.26 2.93
C MET A 1 -10.80 -10.67 1.52
N GLU A 2 -11.07 -9.73 0.60
CA GLU A 2 -11.50 -10.00 -0.79
C GLU A 2 -10.64 -11.02 -1.57
N LEU A 3 -9.32 -10.87 -1.61
CA LEU A 3 -8.43 -11.82 -2.28
C LEU A 3 -8.60 -13.26 -1.76
N PHE A 4 -8.64 -13.41 -0.43
CA PHE A 4 -8.79 -14.71 0.21
C PHE A 4 -10.10 -15.37 -0.17
N GLU A 5 -11.21 -14.61 -0.18
CA GLU A 5 -12.52 -15.13 -0.58
C GLU A 5 -12.56 -15.53 -2.06
N LEU A 6 -11.96 -14.74 -2.96
CA LEU A 6 -11.88 -15.10 -4.38
C LEU A 6 -11.15 -16.44 -4.59
N VAL A 7 -10.04 -16.66 -3.87
CA VAL A 7 -9.32 -17.94 -3.92
C VAL A 7 -10.19 -19.07 -3.36
N ARG A 8 -10.81 -18.87 -2.19
CA ARG A 8 -11.65 -19.88 -1.54
C ARG A 8 -12.86 -20.29 -2.38
N GLN A 9 -13.40 -19.37 -3.17
CA GLN A 9 -14.54 -19.60 -4.07
C GLN A 9 -14.13 -20.15 -5.45
N GLY A 10 -12.84 -20.37 -5.70
CA GLY A 10 -12.34 -20.86 -6.99
C GLY A 10 -12.26 -19.80 -8.10
N HIS A 11 -12.50 -18.52 -7.79
CA HIS A 11 -12.42 -17.40 -8.74
C HIS A 11 -10.96 -16.97 -8.98
N HIS A 12 -10.13 -17.88 -9.48
CA HIS A 12 -8.67 -17.70 -9.56
C HIS A 12 -8.22 -16.58 -10.50
N ASP A 13 -8.94 -16.32 -11.60
CA ASP A 13 -8.58 -15.24 -12.53
C ASP A 13 -8.75 -13.86 -11.87
N LYS A 14 -9.90 -13.61 -11.24
CA LYS A 14 -10.16 -12.40 -10.45
C LYS A 14 -9.18 -12.27 -9.28
N ALA A 15 -8.87 -13.37 -8.60
CA ALA A 15 -7.87 -13.39 -7.53
C ALA A 15 -6.48 -12.98 -8.03
N ARG A 16 -6.08 -13.46 -9.22
CA ARG A 16 -4.79 -13.13 -9.83
C ARG A 16 -4.69 -11.66 -10.21
N GLU A 17 -5.76 -11.07 -10.73
CA GLU A 17 -5.83 -9.63 -11.03
C GLU A 17 -5.65 -8.80 -9.76
N LEU A 18 -6.42 -9.10 -8.70
CA LEU A 18 -6.30 -8.41 -7.42
C LEU A 18 -4.91 -8.61 -6.78
N GLN A 19 -4.38 -9.83 -6.83
CA GLN A 19 -3.03 -10.12 -6.33
C GLN A 19 -1.96 -9.33 -7.08
N SER A 20 -2.10 -9.13 -8.39
CA SER A 20 -1.16 -8.32 -9.18
C SER A 20 -1.12 -6.87 -8.68
N ILE A 21 -2.27 -6.28 -8.34
CA ILE A 21 -2.35 -4.94 -7.75
C ILE A 21 -1.67 -4.92 -6.37
N LEU A 22 -2.00 -5.88 -5.50
CA LEU A 22 -1.45 -5.98 -4.15
C LEU A 22 0.07 -6.22 -4.16
N ALA A 23 0.58 -7.03 -5.08
CA ALA A 23 2.00 -7.28 -5.24
C ALA A 23 2.77 -6.02 -5.63
N ARG A 24 2.24 -5.19 -6.55
CA ARG A 24 2.82 -3.89 -6.89
C ARG A 24 2.83 -2.94 -5.69
N ALA A 25 1.75 -2.90 -4.94
CA ALA A 25 1.67 -2.08 -3.72
C ALA A 25 2.69 -2.53 -2.66
N SER A 26 2.77 -3.83 -2.39
CA SER A 26 3.73 -4.42 -1.45
C SER A 26 5.17 -4.14 -1.89
N LYS A 27 5.47 -4.32 -3.18
CA LYS A 27 6.80 -4.04 -3.74
C LYS A 27 7.21 -2.59 -3.52
N LEU A 28 6.35 -1.63 -3.87
CA LEU A 28 6.64 -0.20 -3.74
C LEU A 28 6.74 0.23 -2.28
N ILE A 29 5.74 -0.11 -1.46
CA ILE A 29 5.60 0.40 -0.10
C ILE A 29 6.56 -0.30 0.85
N VAL A 30 6.61 -1.63 0.80
CA VAL A 30 7.32 -2.45 1.79
C VAL A 30 8.73 -2.78 1.31
N SER A 31 8.87 -3.36 0.11
CA SER A 31 10.19 -3.81 -0.33
C SER A 31 11.14 -2.66 -0.70
N GLU A 32 10.64 -1.63 -1.39
CA GLU A 32 11.48 -0.51 -1.84
C GLU A 32 11.60 0.61 -0.79
N MET A 33 10.52 0.92 -0.09
CA MET A 33 10.44 2.05 0.84
C MET A 33 10.43 1.66 2.33
N GLY A 34 10.33 0.36 2.65
CA GLY A 34 10.38 -0.15 4.01
C GLY A 34 9.31 0.44 4.94
N ILE A 35 9.62 0.46 6.23
CA ILE A 35 8.70 1.01 7.25
C ILE A 35 8.40 2.50 7.05
N ALA A 36 9.32 3.26 6.44
CA ALA A 36 9.09 4.67 6.09
C ALA A 36 7.97 4.81 5.04
N GLY A 37 7.95 3.89 4.05
CA GLY A 37 6.85 3.78 3.09
C GLY A 37 5.52 3.45 3.74
N VAL A 38 5.48 2.44 4.61
CA VAL A 38 4.26 2.03 5.31
C VAL A 38 3.69 3.19 6.14
N LYS A 39 4.53 3.84 6.97
CA LYS A 39 4.10 4.96 7.81
C LYS A 39 3.60 6.16 7.00
N HIS A 40 4.31 6.53 5.93
CA HIS A 40 3.87 7.59 5.05
C HIS A 40 2.53 7.24 4.38
N ALA A 41 2.35 6.01 3.90
CA ALA A 41 1.09 5.57 3.31
C ALA A 41 -0.08 5.59 4.32
N MET A 42 0.17 5.25 5.58
CA MET A 42 -0.80 5.37 6.66
C MET A 42 -1.22 6.83 6.86
N ASP A 43 -0.27 7.76 6.93
CA ASP A 43 -0.54 9.20 7.08
C ASP A 43 -1.40 9.73 5.92
N GLN A 44 -1.10 9.32 4.67
CA GLN A 44 -1.90 9.72 3.50
C GLN A 44 -3.32 9.12 3.48
N ARG A 45 -3.56 8.06 4.25
CA ARG A 45 -4.85 7.37 4.35
C ARG A 45 -5.65 7.79 5.59
N GLY A 46 -5.17 8.79 6.35
CA GLY A 46 -5.85 9.31 7.55
C GLY A 46 -5.55 8.53 8.83
N TYR A 47 -4.60 7.61 8.80
CA TYR A 47 -4.08 6.94 10.00
C TYR A 47 -2.83 7.67 10.53
N SER A 48 -2.36 7.29 11.73
CA SER A 48 -1.15 7.87 12.34
C SER A 48 0.06 6.94 12.18
N GLY A 49 0.82 7.08 11.09
CA GLY A 49 2.08 6.36 10.86
C GLY A 49 3.30 7.09 11.47
N GLY A 50 3.33 8.41 11.33
CA GLY A 50 4.37 9.28 11.89
C GLY A 50 5.79 8.98 11.39
N LEU A 51 6.80 9.55 12.05
CA LEU A 51 8.18 9.36 11.61
C LEU A 51 8.72 7.97 12.02
N PRO A 52 9.56 7.32 11.18
CA PRO A 52 10.37 6.20 11.61
C PRO A 52 11.32 6.60 12.75
N ARG A 53 11.69 5.63 13.59
CA ARG A 53 12.71 5.82 14.62
C ARG A 53 14.10 5.63 14.02
N LEU A 54 15.07 6.41 14.48
CA LEU A 54 16.48 6.21 14.14
C LEU A 54 16.94 4.76 14.43
N PRO A 55 17.83 4.19 13.59
CA PRO A 55 18.56 4.84 12.50
C PRO A 55 17.78 4.96 11.17
N LEU A 56 16.50 4.57 11.13
CA LEU A 56 15.69 4.64 9.91
C LEU A 56 15.21 6.06 9.67
N LEU A 57 15.43 6.56 8.45
CA LEU A 57 15.09 7.92 8.05
C LEU A 57 13.71 7.98 7.37
N PRO A 58 13.03 9.14 7.41
CA PRO A 58 11.82 9.38 6.62
C PRO A 58 12.09 9.29 5.11
N LEU A 59 11.02 9.13 4.33
CA LEU A 59 11.10 9.19 2.87
C LEU A 59 11.55 10.56 2.38
N HIS A 60 12.34 10.55 1.31
CA HIS A 60 12.76 11.75 0.59
C HIS A 60 11.60 12.23 -0.30
N GLN A 61 11.66 13.48 -0.77
CA GLN A 61 10.53 14.10 -1.46
C GLN A 61 10.08 13.33 -2.71
N GLU A 62 11.01 12.80 -3.50
CA GLU A 62 10.71 12.02 -4.70
C GLU A 62 10.01 10.68 -4.37
N GLN A 63 10.42 10.02 -3.28
CA GLN A 63 9.77 8.80 -2.80
C GLN A 63 8.33 9.09 -2.34
N LYS A 64 8.11 10.20 -1.62
CA LYS A 64 6.77 10.64 -1.21
C LYS A 64 5.86 10.92 -2.40
N LYS A 65 6.35 11.64 -3.42
CA LYS A 65 5.59 11.92 -4.65
C LYS A 65 5.20 10.63 -5.36
N ARG A 66 6.15 9.71 -5.57
CA ARG A 66 5.91 8.41 -6.22
C ARG A 66 4.89 7.57 -5.46
N LEU A 67 5.00 7.53 -4.13
CA LEU A 67 4.06 6.81 -3.28
C LEU A 67 2.66 7.43 -3.33
N ASN A 68 2.54 8.76 -3.23
CA ASN A 68 1.26 9.46 -3.30
C ASN A 68 0.56 9.24 -4.64
N ALA A 69 1.31 9.31 -5.75
CA ALA A 69 0.78 9.03 -7.09
C ALA A 69 0.25 7.59 -7.20
N PHE A 70 0.99 6.62 -6.65
CA PHE A 70 0.54 5.22 -6.65
C PHE A 70 -0.71 5.03 -5.76
N LEU A 71 -0.74 5.62 -4.56
CA LEU A 71 -1.88 5.52 -3.65
C LEU A 71 -3.17 6.11 -4.24
N ALA A 72 -3.08 7.12 -5.11
CA ALA A 72 -4.20 7.69 -5.84
C ALA A 72 -4.79 6.73 -6.89
N THR A 73 -4.02 5.74 -7.36
CA THR A 73 -4.52 4.67 -8.26
C THR A 73 -5.25 3.56 -7.53
N LEU A 74 -5.18 3.54 -6.20
CA LEU A 74 -5.86 2.57 -5.36
C LEU A 74 -7.11 3.23 -4.76
N GLU A 75 -8.24 2.52 -4.79
CA GLU A 75 -9.52 3.02 -4.25
C GLU A 75 -9.37 3.67 -2.87
N PRO A 76 -10.08 4.78 -2.59
CA PRO A 76 -10.02 5.46 -1.30
C PRO A 76 -10.53 4.54 -0.19
N ALA A 77 -9.82 4.52 0.94
CA ALA A 77 -10.22 3.75 2.13
C ALA A 77 -11.64 4.14 2.64
N ALA A 78 -12.10 5.36 2.32
CA ALA A 78 -13.40 5.89 2.72
C ALA A 78 -14.61 5.31 1.95
N VAL A 79 -14.41 4.59 0.84
CA VAL A 79 -15.52 4.12 -0.03
C VAL A 79 -16.04 2.73 0.40
N ARG A 80 -15.45 2.11 1.43
CA ARG A 80 -15.87 0.78 1.92
C ARG A 80 -16.60 0.81 3.28
N ALA A 81 -17.14 1.97 3.70
CA ALA A 81 -17.97 2.11 4.89
C ALA A 81 -19.46 1.91 4.56
#